data_AF-A0AAE3QZT9-F1
#
_entry.id   AF-A0AAE3QZT9-F1
#
_cell.length_a   1.000
_cell.length_b   1.000
_cell.length_c   1.000
_cell.angle_alpha   90.00
_cell.angle_beta   90.00
_cell.angle_gamma   90.00
#
_symmetry.space_group_name_H-M   'P 1'
#
loop_
_entity.id
_entity.type
_entity.pdbx_description
1 polymer ?
#
loop_
_entity_poly.entity_id
_entity_poly.type
_entity_poly.pdbx_seq_one_letter_code
_entity_poly.pdbx_strand_id
1 'polypeptide(L)'
;MFYFRYALFSILILTGCSVSIAQTASSKEIVTSAQAFLQSLQSAQVEKTTFTFQDEERYNWNFVPTRRNGLPMKELSAKQKEAALSLLKATLSAQGYQKAIAIMQLEVILKELENRGPQDDYRDPGKYYISIFGTPDLQKTWGWRLEGHHLALNFLSANGKLISSTPTFMGSNPGIVPSGAEKGKQILKEEVQLAFDLLHSLSESQKKQVIFSETALPEIVTGNSRKAILNETKGILFKELTKPQQQQLMQLIGIYVRKYHIGFADELMQKVETAGLDNLRFAWAGSQQWGAGHYYRIQGPTLLIEYDNTQNNGNHIHTSVRDLTNDFGEDFLKEHYQKEHTPK
;
A
#
# COMPACT_ATOMS: atom_id res chain seq x y z
N MET A 1 39.74 -26.03 43.78
CA MET A 1 38.27 -26.20 43.68
C MET A 1 37.66 -24.80 43.67
N PHE A 2 36.86 -24.32 42.73
CA PHE A 2 36.34 -24.81 41.46
C PHE A 2 36.10 -23.55 40.61
N TYR A 3 36.43 -23.63 39.32
CA TYR A 3 36.01 -22.68 38.29
C TYR A 3 34.48 -22.71 38.13
N PHE A 4 33.84 -21.57 37.88
CA PHE A 4 32.66 -21.57 37.02
C PHE A 4 32.70 -20.38 36.05
N ARG A 5 32.68 -20.75 34.77
CA ARG A 5 32.85 -19.93 33.58
C ARG A 5 31.53 -19.27 33.18
N TYR A 6 31.67 -18.08 32.60
CA TYR A 6 30.69 -17.39 31.76
C TYR A 6 30.12 -18.32 30.68
N ALA A 7 28.80 -18.33 30.52
CA ALA A 7 28.13 -18.83 29.34
C ALA A 7 27.26 -17.69 28.77
N LEU A 8 27.80 -17.04 27.74
CA LEU A 8 27.18 -15.97 26.96
C LEU A 8 27.46 -16.30 25.49
N PHE A 9 26.59 -17.08 24.87
CA PHE A 9 26.52 -17.42 23.44
C PHE A 9 25.10 -18.01 23.26
N SER A 10 24.28 -17.80 22.24
CA SER A 10 24.27 -16.98 21.04
C SER A 10 22.92 -17.29 20.38
N ILE A 11 21.99 -16.34 20.30
CA ILE A 11 20.79 -16.48 19.47
C ILE A 11 20.70 -15.23 18.61
N LEU A 12 21.39 -15.20 17.47
CA LEU A 12 21.20 -14.13 16.50
C LEU A 12 21.68 -14.46 15.06
N ILE A 13 21.37 -15.64 14.48
CA ILE A 13 21.59 -15.89 13.03
C ILE A 13 20.53 -16.86 12.45
N LEU A 14 19.22 -16.65 12.69
CA LEU A 14 18.17 -17.49 12.07
C LEU A 14 17.04 -16.70 11.36
N THR A 15 16.97 -15.38 11.54
CA THR A 15 15.93 -14.54 10.92
C THR A 15 16.27 -14.18 9.47
N GLY A 16 17.53 -13.85 9.15
CA GLY A 16 17.93 -13.42 7.80
C GLY A 16 17.78 -14.48 6.70
N CYS A 17 18.12 -15.75 6.98
CA CYS A 17 17.95 -16.83 6.00
C CYS A 17 16.48 -17.10 5.68
N SER A 18 15.60 -17.03 6.68
CA SER A 18 14.17 -17.31 6.53
C SER A 18 13.47 -16.26 5.65
N VAL A 19 13.80 -14.97 5.84
CA VAL A 19 13.25 -13.86 5.03
C VAL A 19 13.68 -13.96 3.57
N SER A 20 14.97 -14.21 3.30
CA SER A 20 15.49 -14.33 1.93
C SER A 20 14.89 -15.51 1.17
N ILE A 21 14.64 -16.64 1.84
CA ILE A 21 13.99 -17.82 1.23
C ILE A 21 12.52 -17.51 0.91
N ALA A 22 11.78 -16.90 1.84
CA ALA A 22 10.38 -16.55 1.66
C ALA A 22 10.16 -15.56 0.50
N GLN A 23 11.04 -14.57 0.35
CA GLN A 23 10.96 -13.61 -0.76
C GLN A 23 11.27 -14.27 -2.11
N THR A 24 12.26 -15.17 -2.16
CA THR A 24 12.63 -15.87 -3.40
C THR A 24 11.50 -16.78 -3.90
N ALA A 25 10.86 -17.52 -2.98
CA ALA A 25 9.72 -18.38 -3.32
C ALA A 25 8.52 -17.57 -3.83
N SER A 26 8.13 -16.52 -3.09
CA SER A 26 7.06 -15.60 -3.49
C SER A 26 7.30 -14.97 -4.85
N SER A 27 8.55 -14.63 -5.17
CA SER A 27 8.85 -13.94 -6.43
C SER A 27 8.77 -14.86 -7.65
N LYS A 28 9.11 -16.15 -7.50
CA LYS A 28 8.85 -17.14 -8.55
C LYS A 28 7.35 -17.31 -8.82
N GLU A 29 6.55 -17.32 -7.75
CA GLU A 29 5.09 -17.38 -7.87
C GLU A 29 4.54 -16.16 -8.60
N ILE A 30 4.98 -14.94 -8.24
CA ILE A 30 4.56 -13.69 -8.92
C ILE A 30 4.89 -13.74 -10.42
N VAL A 31 6.12 -14.11 -10.80
CA VAL A 31 6.52 -14.23 -12.22
C VAL A 31 5.66 -15.27 -12.94
N THR A 32 5.48 -16.44 -12.34
CA THR A 32 4.70 -17.53 -12.95
C THR A 32 3.23 -17.13 -13.12
N SER A 33 2.63 -16.45 -12.13
CA SER A 33 1.27 -15.95 -12.22
C SER A 33 1.10 -14.85 -13.27
N ALA A 34 2.07 -13.95 -13.41
CA ALA A 34 2.05 -12.93 -14.45
C ALA A 34 2.17 -13.53 -15.86
N GLN A 35 3.06 -14.51 -16.03
CA GLN A 35 3.19 -15.25 -17.29
C GLN A 35 1.90 -16.03 -17.63
N ALA A 36 1.31 -16.72 -16.65
CA ALA A 36 0.05 -17.44 -16.83
C ALA A 36 -1.11 -16.50 -17.19
N PHE A 37 -1.19 -15.33 -16.56
CA PHE A 37 -2.14 -14.29 -16.93
C PHE A 37 -1.95 -13.86 -18.39
N LEU A 38 -0.75 -13.44 -18.79
CA LEU A 38 -0.47 -13.02 -20.16
C LEU A 38 -0.74 -14.12 -21.20
N GLN A 39 -0.39 -15.37 -20.90
CA GLN A 39 -0.65 -16.53 -21.77
C GLN A 39 -2.15 -16.82 -21.94
N SER A 40 -2.98 -16.43 -20.96
CA SER A 40 -4.44 -16.59 -21.05
C SER A 40 -5.11 -15.53 -21.93
N LEU A 41 -4.41 -14.44 -22.27
CA LEU A 41 -4.95 -13.31 -23.02
C LEU A 41 -4.90 -13.53 -24.53
N GLN A 42 -5.87 -12.95 -25.23
CA GLN A 42 -5.86 -12.84 -26.68
C GLN A 42 -4.94 -11.68 -27.13
N SER A 43 -4.48 -11.67 -28.39
CA SER A 43 -3.53 -10.66 -28.87
C SER A 43 -3.97 -9.21 -28.61
N ALA A 44 -5.25 -8.88 -28.85
CA ALA A 44 -5.80 -7.55 -28.59
C ALA A 44 -5.86 -7.19 -27.10
N GLN A 45 -5.98 -8.18 -26.22
CA GLN A 45 -5.92 -7.98 -24.77
C GLN A 45 -4.47 -7.77 -24.31
N VAL A 46 -3.51 -8.54 -24.84
CA VAL A 46 -2.07 -8.38 -24.56
C VAL A 46 -1.60 -6.98 -24.94
N GLU A 47 -2.04 -6.47 -26.10
CA GLU A 47 -1.71 -5.11 -26.56
C GLU A 47 -2.19 -4.02 -25.59
N LYS A 48 -3.37 -4.19 -24.98
CA LYS A 48 -3.88 -3.27 -23.95
C LYS A 48 -3.16 -3.41 -22.60
N THR A 49 -2.68 -4.61 -22.28
CA THR A 49 -2.07 -4.92 -20.97
C THR A 49 -0.59 -4.54 -20.91
N THR A 50 0.15 -4.67 -22.01
CA THR A 50 1.61 -4.64 -21.98
C THR A 50 2.19 -3.32 -22.47
N PHE A 51 3.21 -2.86 -21.76
CA PHE A 51 3.95 -1.63 -22.04
C PHE A 51 5.44 -1.94 -22.00
N THR A 52 6.24 -1.07 -22.63
CA THR A 52 7.70 -1.13 -22.43
C THR A 52 8.05 -0.80 -20.97
N PHE A 53 9.22 -1.23 -20.49
CA PHE A 53 9.58 -0.94 -19.10
C PHE A 53 9.80 0.56 -18.84
N GLN A 54 10.29 1.29 -19.85
CA GLN A 54 10.55 2.72 -19.81
C GLN A 54 9.32 3.59 -20.07
N ASP A 55 8.15 2.99 -20.27
CA ASP A 55 6.92 3.71 -20.57
C ASP A 55 6.52 4.64 -19.42
N GLU A 56 6.16 5.89 -19.73
CA GLU A 56 5.72 6.88 -18.74
C GLU A 56 4.39 6.48 -18.07
N GLU A 57 3.61 5.61 -18.71
CA GLU A 57 2.39 5.03 -18.13
C GLU A 57 2.68 4.34 -16.79
N ARG A 58 3.92 3.88 -16.54
CA ARG A 58 4.35 3.30 -15.25
C ARG A 58 4.13 4.24 -14.06
N TYR A 59 4.15 5.54 -14.29
CA TYR A 59 3.96 6.57 -13.27
C TYR A 59 2.57 7.22 -13.30
N ASN A 60 1.70 6.84 -14.24
CA ASN A 60 0.37 7.41 -14.42
C ASN A 60 -0.70 6.70 -13.55
N TRP A 61 -0.55 6.77 -12.24
CA TRP A 61 -1.44 6.07 -11.30
C TRP A 61 -2.56 6.98 -10.79
N ASN A 62 -3.78 6.44 -10.64
CA ASN A 62 -4.95 7.21 -10.20
C ASN A 62 -5.94 6.39 -9.37
N PHE A 63 -6.41 6.97 -8.26
CA PHE A 63 -7.41 6.36 -7.38
C PHE A 63 -8.81 6.98 -7.50
N VAL A 64 -8.98 8.05 -8.28
CA VAL A 64 -10.29 8.68 -8.54
C VAL A 64 -10.92 8.15 -9.84
N PRO A 65 -12.23 8.32 -10.08
CA PRO A 65 -12.84 7.96 -11.36
C PRO A 65 -12.22 8.75 -12.51
N THR A 66 -11.50 8.08 -13.41
CA THR A 66 -10.86 8.67 -14.58
C THR A 66 -10.72 7.62 -15.70
N ARG A 67 -10.38 8.07 -16.91
CA ARG A 67 -9.96 7.19 -18.00
C ARG A 67 -8.58 6.62 -17.69
N ARG A 68 -8.37 5.34 -17.99
CA ARG A 68 -7.14 4.62 -17.70
C ARG A 68 -6.70 3.80 -18.91
N ASN A 69 -5.39 3.66 -19.04
CA ASN A 69 -4.77 2.65 -19.90
C ASN A 69 -4.71 1.31 -19.15
N GLY A 70 -4.35 0.23 -19.85
CA GLY A 70 -4.39 -1.12 -19.30
C GLY A 70 -5.65 -1.88 -19.72
N LEU A 71 -5.67 -3.17 -19.42
CA LEU A 71 -6.81 -4.04 -19.72
C LEU A 71 -7.82 -4.00 -18.55
N PRO A 72 -9.06 -3.50 -18.76
CA PRO A 72 -10.06 -3.51 -17.71
C PRO A 72 -10.54 -4.94 -17.41
N MET A 73 -10.76 -5.22 -16.12
CA MET A 73 -11.25 -6.50 -15.63
C MET A 73 -12.58 -6.92 -16.29
N LYS A 74 -13.43 -5.99 -16.72
CA LYS A 74 -14.69 -6.32 -17.42
C LYS A 74 -14.49 -6.94 -18.80
N GLU A 75 -13.36 -6.71 -19.45
CA GLU A 75 -13.01 -7.31 -20.75
C GLU A 75 -12.39 -8.71 -20.62
N LEU A 76 -12.15 -9.18 -19.39
CA LEU A 76 -11.62 -10.52 -19.13
C LEU A 76 -12.73 -11.57 -19.09
N SER A 77 -12.49 -12.72 -19.70
CA SER A 77 -13.28 -13.94 -19.45
C SER A 77 -13.11 -14.42 -18.00
N ALA A 78 -13.98 -15.33 -17.54
CA ALA A 78 -13.90 -15.87 -16.18
C ALA A 78 -12.51 -16.47 -15.85
N LYS A 79 -11.94 -17.26 -16.78
CA LYS A 79 -10.59 -17.85 -16.62
C LYS A 79 -9.48 -16.79 -16.56
N GLN A 80 -9.59 -15.75 -17.38
CA GLN A 80 -8.61 -14.65 -17.38
C GLN A 80 -8.71 -13.81 -16.11
N LYS A 81 -9.92 -13.58 -15.57
CA LYS A 81 -10.13 -12.94 -14.27
C LYS A 81 -9.48 -13.75 -13.16
N GLU A 82 -9.67 -15.07 -13.15
CA GLU A 82 -9.02 -15.95 -12.17
C GLU A 82 -7.49 -15.87 -12.22
N ALA A 83 -6.90 -15.84 -13.42
CA ALA A 83 -5.46 -15.68 -13.59
C ALA A 83 -4.97 -14.29 -13.11
N ALA A 84 -5.70 -13.23 -13.41
CA ALA A 84 -5.43 -11.88 -12.89
C ALA A 84 -5.48 -11.81 -11.36
N LEU A 85 -6.51 -12.40 -10.75
CA LEU A 85 -6.65 -12.46 -9.30
C LEU A 85 -5.57 -13.34 -8.65
N SER A 86 -5.11 -14.38 -9.34
CA SER A 86 -3.99 -15.20 -8.88
C SER A 86 -2.68 -14.42 -8.84
N LEU A 87 -2.41 -13.55 -9.82
CA LEU A 87 -1.27 -12.62 -9.79
C LEU A 87 -1.36 -11.66 -8.59
N LEU A 88 -2.54 -11.08 -8.35
CA LEU A 88 -2.76 -10.22 -7.19
C LEU A 88 -2.54 -10.96 -5.87
N LYS A 89 -3.06 -12.19 -5.77
CA LYS A 89 -2.91 -13.05 -4.58
C LYS A 89 -1.46 -13.49 -4.34
N ALA A 90 -0.68 -13.73 -5.39
CA ALA A 90 0.74 -14.06 -5.28
C ALA A 90 1.58 -12.88 -4.76
N THR A 91 1.10 -11.65 -4.95
CA THR A 91 1.85 -10.42 -4.62
C THR A 91 1.49 -9.85 -3.25
N LEU A 92 0.22 -9.91 -2.85
CA LEU A 92 -0.27 -9.38 -1.58
C LEU A 92 -0.28 -10.45 -0.47
N SER A 93 -0.33 -10.01 0.79
CA SER A 93 -0.71 -10.92 1.87
C SER A 93 -2.19 -11.29 1.76
N ALA A 94 -2.63 -12.32 2.50
CA ALA A 94 -4.04 -12.70 2.54
C ALA A 94 -4.95 -11.52 2.94
N GLN A 95 -4.53 -10.73 3.93
CA GLN A 95 -5.24 -9.53 4.37
C GLN A 95 -5.25 -8.44 3.29
N GLY A 96 -4.11 -8.16 2.67
CA GLY A 96 -4.00 -7.17 1.60
C GLY A 96 -4.88 -7.53 0.39
N TYR A 97 -4.86 -8.81 0.00
CA TYR A 97 -5.72 -9.34 -1.06
C TYR A 97 -7.21 -9.18 -0.71
N GLN A 98 -7.62 -9.59 0.49
CA GLN A 98 -9.01 -9.44 0.93
C GLN A 98 -9.47 -7.98 0.94
N LYS A 99 -8.63 -7.04 1.40
CA LYS A 99 -8.93 -5.61 1.34
C LYS A 99 -9.09 -5.13 -0.10
N ALA A 100 -8.15 -5.46 -0.99
CA ALA A 100 -8.22 -5.08 -2.40
C ALA A 100 -9.51 -5.58 -3.07
N ILE A 101 -9.86 -6.86 -2.89
CA ILE A 101 -11.11 -7.41 -3.44
C ILE A 101 -12.34 -6.74 -2.83
N ALA A 102 -12.36 -6.54 -1.51
CA ALA A 102 -13.49 -5.89 -0.85
C ALA A 102 -13.70 -4.46 -1.35
N ILE A 103 -12.61 -3.70 -1.60
CA ILE A 103 -12.67 -2.34 -2.17
C ILE A 103 -13.26 -2.40 -3.58
N MET A 104 -12.80 -3.33 -4.42
CA MET A 104 -13.38 -3.54 -5.76
C MET A 104 -14.88 -3.82 -5.72
N GLN A 105 -15.33 -4.60 -4.73
CA GLN A 105 -16.75 -4.94 -4.56
C GLN A 105 -17.59 -3.82 -3.95
N LEU A 106 -16.98 -2.78 -3.35
CA LEU A 106 -17.73 -1.61 -2.89
C LEU A 106 -18.42 -0.89 -4.04
N GLU A 107 -17.94 -1.02 -5.29
CA GLU A 107 -18.65 -0.45 -6.44
C GLU A 107 -20.08 -0.98 -6.56
N VAL A 108 -20.34 -2.26 -6.23
CA VAL A 108 -21.71 -2.81 -6.24
C VAL A 108 -22.58 -2.13 -5.18
N ILE A 109 -22.02 -1.94 -3.98
CA ILE A 109 -22.72 -1.29 -2.86
C ILE A 109 -22.98 0.17 -3.18
N LEU A 110 -21.99 0.90 -3.71
CA LEU A 110 -22.15 2.29 -4.14
C LEU A 110 -23.21 2.42 -5.23
N LYS A 111 -23.27 1.46 -6.18
CA LYS A 111 -24.31 1.44 -7.21
C LYS A 111 -25.71 1.41 -6.61
N GLU A 112 -25.92 0.57 -5.59
CA GLU A 112 -27.19 0.48 -4.85
C GLU A 112 -27.47 1.74 -4.04
N LEU A 113 -26.51 2.21 -3.22
CA LEU A 113 -26.66 3.38 -2.35
C LEU A 113 -26.93 4.68 -3.13
N GLU A 114 -26.34 4.82 -4.31
CA GLU A 114 -26.54 5.95 -5.20
C GLU A 114 -27.78 5.79 -6.10
N ASN A 115 -28.58 4.74 -5.93
CA ASN A 115 -29.78 4.41 -6.73
C ASN A 115 -29.49 4.42 -8.24
N ARG A 116 -28.32 3.90 -8.65
CA ARG A 116 -27.91 3.91 -10.04
C ARG A 116 -28.58 2.79 -10.81
N GLY A 117 -28.91 3.05 -12.08
CA GLY A 117 -29.56 2.08 -12.95
C GLY A 117 -28.68 0.84 -13.20
N PRO A 118 -29.28 -0.32 -13.53
CA PRO A 118 -28.53 -1.56 -13.78
C PRO A 118 -27.52 -1.44 -14.93
N GLN A 119 -27.80 -0.59 -15.92
CA GLN A 119 -26.93 -0.34 -17.08
C GLN A 119 -25.83 0.70 -16.84
N ASP A 120 -25.78 1.28 -15.65
CA ASP A 120 -24.76 2.27 -15.30
C ASP A 120 -23.38 1.61 -15.16
N ASP A 121 -22.41 2.13 -15.89
CA ASP A 121 -21.02 1.66 -15.89
C ASP A 121 -20.09 2.54 -15.03
N TYR A 122 -20.61 3.55 -14.33
CA TYR A 122 -19.81 4.40 -13.45
C TYR A 122 -19.36 3.65 -12.20
N ARG A 123 -20.29 2.91 -11.57
CA ARG A 123 -20.04 2.01 -10.43
C ARG A 123 -19.96 0.57 -10.93
N ASP A 124 -18.77 0.16 -11.35
CA ASP A 124 -18.53 -1.15 -11.98
C ASP A 124 -17.24 -1.80 -11.41
N PRO A 125 -17.34 -2.93 -10.68
CA PRO A 125 -16.18 -3.71 -10.22
C PRO A 125 -15.26 -4.19 -11.35
N GLY A 126 -15.72 -4.14 -12.60
CA GLY A 126 -14.95 -4.46 -13.78
C GLY A 126 -14.10 -3.30 -14.33
N LYS A 127 -14.22 -2.08 -13.78
CA LYS A 127 -13.40 -0.90 -14.16
C LYS A 127 -12.14 -0.74 -13.30
N TYR A 128 -11.51 -1.87 -13.04
CA TYR A 128 -10.16 -1.96 -12.51
C TYR A 128 -9.25 -2.47 -13.62
N TYR A 129 -8.07 -1.89 -13.77
CA TYR A 129 -7.23 -2.02 -14.95
C TYR A 129 -5.90 -2.65 -14.57
N ILE A 130 -5.46 -3.61 -15.39
CA ILE A 130 -4.17 -4.29 -15.22
C ILE A 130 -3.22 -3.83 -16.32
N SER A 131 -2.03 -3.41 -15.90
CA SER A 131 -0.92 -3.03 -16.79
C SER A 131 0.35 -3.76 -16.37
N ILE A 132 1.13 -4.24 -17.34
CA ILE A 132 2.42 -4.91 -17.15
C ILE A 132 3.48 -4.14 -17.94
N PHE A 133 4.58 -3.79 -17.28
CA PHE A 133 5.70 -3.00 -17.82
C PHE A 133 6.93 -3.87 -17.96
N GLY A 134 7.39 -4.08 -19.19
CA GLY A 134 8.46 -5.03 -19.50
C GLY A 134 7.97 -6.48 -19.55
N THR A 135 8.90 -7.43 -19.47
CA THR A 135 8.61 -8.88 -19.58
C THR A 135 8.73 -9.56 -18.22
N PRO A 136 7.66 -10.19 -17.71
CA PRO A 136 7.74 -11.00 -16.50
C PRO A 136 8.77 -12.12 -16.61
N ASP A 137 9.85 -11.99 -15.85
CA ASP A 137 11.01 -12.87 -15.89
C ASP A 137 11.75 -12.84 -14.55
N LEU A 138 12.49 -13.90 -14.22
CA LEU A 138 13.26 -14.01 -12.98
C LEU A 138 14.58 -13.23 -13.01
N GLN A 139 15.08 -12.87 -14.18
CA GLN A 139 16.37 -12.20 -14.38
C GLN A 139 16.22 -10.78 -14.94
N LYS A 140 15.01 -10.38 -15.33
CA LYS A 140 14.74 -9.04 -15.84
C LYS A 140 14.01 -8.18 -14.83
N THR A 141 14.17 -6.88 -14.97
CA THR A 141 13.32 -5.90 -14.29
C THR A 141 12.00 -5.77 -15.03
N TRP A 142 10.90 -5.88 -14.31
CA TRP A 142 9.55 -5.68 -14.82
C TRP A 142 8.63 -5.21 -13.71
N GLY A 143 7.54 -4.54 -14.05
CA GLY A 143 6.56 -4.05 -13.09
C GLY A 143 5.15 -4.38 -13.52
N TRP A 144 4.21 -4.22 -12.60
CA TRP A 144 2.79 -4.29 -12.92
C TRP A 144 1.97 -3.43 -11.98
N ARG A 145 0.79 -3.01 -12.46
CA ARG A 145 -0.15 -2.18 -11.71
C ARG A 145 -1.55 -2.77 -11.78
N LEU A 146 -2.28 -2.64 -10.67
CA LEU A 146 -3.73 -2.79 -10.62
C LEU A 146 -4.31 -1.51 -10.05
N GLU A 147 -5.22 -0.87 -10.78
CA GLU A 147 -5.84 0.36 -10.30
C GLU A 147 -7.29 0.54 -10.75
N GLY A 148 -8.03 1.32 -9.98
CA GLY A 148 -9.42 1.66 -10.20
C GLY A 148 -9.86 2.71 -9.18
N HIS A 149 -11.16 2.91 -9.05
CA HIS A 149 -11.69 3.80 -8.03
C HIS A 149 -11.32 3.27 -6.63
N HIS A 150 -10.72 4.11 -5.78
CA HIS A 150 -10.21 3.77 -4.44
C HIS A 150 -9.12 2.70 -4.34
N LEU A 151 -8.50 2.28 -5.44
CA LEU A 151 -7.41 1.31 -5.39
C LEU A 151 -6.34 1.67 -6.40
N ALA A 152 -5.10 1.76 -5.96
CA ALA A 152 -3.95 1.82 -6.86
C ALA A 152 -2.77 1.07 -6.22
N LEU A 153 -2.34 0.00 -6.88
CA LEU A 153 -1.29 -0.89 -6.42
C LEU A 153 -0.18 -0.93 -7.46
N ASN A 154 1.03 -0.49 -7.10
CA ASN A 154 2.18 -0.44 -8.00
C ASN A 154 3.23 -1.42 -7.51
N PHE A 155 3.76 -2.26 -8.40
CA PHE A 155 4.75 -3.27 -8.06
C PHE A 155 5.92 -3.25 -9.04
N LEU A 156 7.12 -3.41 -8.52
CA LEU A 156 8.34 -3.58 -9.32
C LEU A 156 9.09 -4.82 -8.84
N SER A 157 9.40 -5.71 -9.78
CA SER A 157 10.23 -6.88 -9.59
C SER A 157 11.54 -6.73 -10.35
N ALA A 158 12.64 -7.15 -9.74
CA ALA A 158 13.95 -7.25 -10.38
C ALA A 158 14.71 -8.44 -9.80
N ASN A 159 15.45 -9.16 -10.65
CA ASN A 159 16.26 -10.32 -10.25
C ASN A 159 15.47 -11.34 -9.41
N GLY A 160 14.19 -11.54 -9.75
CA GLY A 160 13.33 -12.49 -9.07
C GLY A 160 13.05 -12.08 -7.63
N LYS A 161 12.94 -10.78 -7.36
CA LYS A 161 12.53 -10.19 -6.08
C LYS A 161 11.58 -9.04 -6.31
N LEU A 162 10.52 -8.96 -5.51
CA LEU A 162 9.75 -7.71 -5.38
C LEU A 162 10.63 -6.67 -4.67
N ILE A 163 10.94 -5.57 -5.36
CA ILE A 163 11.85 -4.51 -4.87
C ILE A 163 11.12 -3.20 -4.57
N SER A 164 9.89 -3.03 -5.05
CA SER A 164 9.01 -1.93 -4.66
C SER A 164 7.55 -2.33 -4.75
N SER A 165 6.74 -1.78 -3.84
CA SER A 165 5.29 -1.93 -3.79
C SER A 165 4.59 -0.57 -3.60
N THR A 166 5.30 0.53 -3.81
CA THR A 166 4.82 1.90 -3.53
C THR A 166 4.99 2.78 -4.77
N PRO A 167 4.13 3.79 -4.99
CA PRO A 167 3.00 4.17 -4.15
C PRO A 167 1.90 3.11 -4.10
N THR A 168 1.24 3.01 -2.94
CA THR A 168 0.00 2.25 -2.80
C THR A 168 -1.09 3.17 -2.27
N PHE A 169 -2.28 3.04 -2.81
CA PHE A 169 -3.50 3.68 -2.31
C PHE A 169 -4.60 2.66 -2.12
N MET A 170 -5.29 2.77 -0.99
CA MET A 170 -6.52 2.05 -0.68
C MET A 170 -7.52 3.04 -0.10
N GLY A 171 -8.77 2.95 -0.52
CA GLY A 171 -9.85 3.74 0.03
C GLY A 171 -11.10 2.90 0.26
N SER A 172 -12.01 3.41 1.09
CA SER A 172 -13.29 2.79 1.37
C SER A 172 -14.36 3.84 1.31
N ASN A 173 -15.22 3.74 0.30
CA ASN A 173 -16.43 4.55 0.19
C ASN A 173 -17.62 3.59 -0.05
N PRO A 174 -18.54 3.44 0.90
CA PRO A 174 -18.51 4.05 2.24
C PRO A 174 -17.40 3.47 3.13
N GLY A 175 -17.00 4.19 4.17
CA GLY A 175 -16.12 3.68 5.23
C GLY A 175 -16.80 2.61 6.09
N ILE A 176 -18.09 2.83 6.37
CA ILE A 176 -19.03 1.93 7.04
C ILE A 176 -20.28 1.85 6.16
N VAL A 177 -20.63 0.64 5.71
CA VAL A 177 -21.82 0.42 4.89
C VAL A 177 -23.09 0.73 5.70
N PRO A 178 -23.95 1.68 5.27
CA PRO A 178 -25.04 2.19 6.10
C PRO A 178 -26.31 1.32 6.10
N SER A 179 -26.55 0.57 5.01
CA SER A 179 -27.78 -0.18 4.76
C SER A 179 -27.52 -1.37 3.81
N GLY A 180 -28.59 -2.13 3.49
CA GLY A 180 -28.49 -3.30 2.60
C GLY A 180 -27.94 -4.53 3.30
N ALA A 181 -27.65 -5.57 2.52
CA ALA A 181 -27.20 -6.88 3.02
C ALA A 181 -25.83 -6.82 3.73
N GLU A 182 -24.97 -5.86 3.33
CA GLU A 182 -23.61 -5.70 3.84
C GLU A 182 -23.50 -4.61 4.93
N LYS A 183 -24.63 -4.19 5.52
CA LYS A 183 -24.67 -3.14 6.57
C LYS A 183 -23.66 -3.41 7.69
N GLY A 184 -22.88 -2.38 8.05
CA GLY A 184 -21.89 -2.44 9.11
C GLY A 184 -20.51 -2.97 8.68
N LYS A 185 -20.35 -3.39 7.43
CA LYS A 185 -19.04 -3.74 6.86
C LYS A 185 -18.10 -2.55 6.87
N GLN A 186 -16.85 -2.78 7.28
CA GLN A 186 -15.78 -1.79 7.37
C GLN A 186 -14.47 -2.42 6.88
N ILE A 187 -13.95 -1.94 5.76
CA ILE A 187 -12.76 -2.55 5.13
C ILE A 187 -11.47 -2.10 5.82
N LEU A 188 -11.39 -0.81 6.18
CA LEU A 188 -10.21 -0.16 6.76
C LEU A 188 -10.39 0.12 8.26
N LYS A 189 -11.11 -0.77 8.96
CA LYS A 189 -11.47 -0.60 10.39
C LYS A 189 -10.23 -0.49 11.29
N GLU A 190 -9.25 -1.34 11.06
CA GLU A 190 -8.07 -1.47 11.92
C GLU A 190 -7.17 -0.24 11.84
N GLU A 191 -7.01 0.33 10.64
CA GLU A 191 -6.28 1.58 10.41
C GLU A 191 -6.83 2.73 11.26
N VAL A 192 -8.17 2.85 11.31
CA VAL A 192 -8.84 3.89 12.09
C VAL A 192 -8.72 3.62 13.57
N GLN A 193 -8.95 2.37 13.99
CA GLN A 193 -8.90 1.99 15.39
C GLN A 193 -7.55 2.19 16.02
N LEU A 194 -6.48 1.70 15.39
CA LEU A 194 -5.15 1.87 15.94
C LEU A 194 -4.71 3.33 15.97
N ALA A 195 -5.14 4.15 15.01
CA ALA A 195 -4.84 5.57 14.99
C ALA A 195 -5.53 6.34 16.12
N PHE A 196 -6.82 6.08 16.38
CA PHE A 196 -7.53 6.66 17.52
C PHE A 196 -7.04 6.11 18.86
N ASP A 197 -6.72 4.81 18.97
CA ASP A 197 -6.16 4.22 20.18
C ASP A 197 -4.82 4.87 20.55
N LEU A 198 -3.99 5.20 19.56
CA LEU A 198 -2.77 5.98 19.75
C LEU A 198 -3.09 7.41 20.15
N LEU A 199 -3.98 8.11 19.43
CA LEU A 199 -4.34 9.50 19.74
C LEU A 199 -4.88 9.66 21.16
N HIS A 200 -5.76 8.75 21.59
CA HIS A 200 -6.41 8.78 22.90
C HIS A 200 -5.49 8.34 24.04
N SER A 201 -4.39 7.63 23.74
CA SER A 201 -3.37 7.30 24.75
C SER A 201 -2.38 8.45 25.01
N LEU A 202 -2.36 9.50 24.18
CA LEU A 202 -1.50 10.66 24.36
C LEU A 202 -1.92 11.51 25.55
N SER A 203 -0.92 12.00 26.29
CA SER A 203 -1.13 13.06 27.27
C SER A 203 -1.50 14.39 26.60
N GLU A 204 -2.08 15.32 27.34
CA GLU A 204 -2.46 16.64 26.80
C GLU A 204 -1.27 17.43 26.25
N SER A 205 -0.07 17.27 26.81
CA SER A 205 1.15 17.90 26.28
C SER A 205 1.61 17.26 24.96
N GLN A 206 1.43 15.95 24.80
CA GLN A 206 1.72 15.25 23.55
C GLN A 206 0.67 15.58 22.47
N LYS A 207 -0.62 15.65 22.83
CA LYS A 207 -1.68 16.06 21.89
C LYS A 207 -1.43 17.44 21.29
N LYS A 208 -0.93 18.40 22.08
CA LYS A 208 -0.52 19.74 21.57
C LYS A 208 0.60 19.69 20.52
N GLN A 209 1.40 18.62 20.48
CA GLN A 209 2.45 18.42 19.46
C GLN A 209 1.93 17.63 18.26
N VAL A 210 1.00 16.69 18.50
CA VAL A 210 0.43 15.82 17.47
C VAL A 210 -0.62 16.55 16.63
N ILE A 211 -1.54 17.27 17.29
CA ILE A 211 -2.66 17.95 16.64
C ILE A 211 -2.14 19.29 16.11
N PHE A 212 -1.92 19.35 14.80
CA PHE A 212 -1.42 20.57 14.15
C PHE A 212 -2.53 21.44 13.57
N SER A 213 -3.77 20.95 13.55
CA SER A 213 -4.96 21.67 13.10
C SER A 213 -6.22 21.06 13.72
N GLU A 214 -7.13 21.90 14.22
CA GLU A 214 -8.47 21.46 14.67
C GLU A 214 -9.41 21.11 13.50
N THR A 215 -9.04 21.53 12.29
CA THR A 215 -9.76 21.19 11.05
C THR A 215 -8.96 20.15 10.27
N ALA A 216 -9.62 19.07 9.88
CA ALA A 216 -9.01 18.03 9.06
C ALA A 216 -8.61 18.59 7.69
N LEU A 217 -7.55 18.03 7.10
CA LEU A 217 -7.24 18.29 5.70
C LEU A 217 -8.32 17.64 4.83
N PRO A 218 -8.64 18.21 3.65
CA PRO A 218 -9.76 17.70 2.84
C PRO A 218 -9.44 16.44 2.02
N GLU A 219 -8.16 16.06 1.95
CA GLU A 219 -7.66 14.95 1.13
C GLU A 219 -6.22 14.58 1.55
N ILE A 220 -5.73 13.43 1.08
CA ILE A 220 -4.31 13.04 1.08
C ILE A 220 -3.45 14.13 0.42
N VAL A 221 -2.45 14.64 1.16
CA VAL A 221 -1.67 15.82 0.74
C VAL A 221 -0.82 15.54 -0.49
N THR A 222 -0.23 14.34 -0.57
CA THR A 222 0.62 13.98 -1.72
C THR A 222 -0.17 13.59 -2.97
N GLY A 223 -1.47 13.33 -2.83
CA GLY A 223 -2.36 12.94 -3.92
C GLY A 223 -1.78 11.80 -4.78
N ASN A 224 -1.85 11.97 -6.09
CA ASN A 224 -1.30 11.04 -7.08
C ASN A 224 0.07 11.47 -7.66
N SER A 225 0.78 12.36 -6.98
CA SER A 225 2.07 12.87 -7.48
C SER A 225 3.09 11.74 -7.67
N ARG A 226 3.91 11.82 -8.74
CA ARG A 226 5.01 10.86 -8.97
C ARG A 226 5.98 10.85 -7.80
N LYS A 227 6.34 12.03 -7.28
CA LYS A 227 7.16 12.19 -6.08
C LYS A 227 6.33 12.76 -4.94
N ALA A 228 6.39 12.12 -3.78
CA ALA A 228 5.77 12.62 -2.56
C ALA A 228 6.61 13.77 -2.00
N ILE A 229 6.02 14.95 -1.90
CA ILE A 229 6.66 16.14 -1.32
C ILE A 229 5.77 16.66 -0.21
N LEU A 230 6.34 16.80 0.99
CA LEU A 230 5.70 17.42 2.13
C LEU A 230 6.55 18.61 2.57
N ASN A 231 6.00 19.81 2.44
CA ASN A 231 6.72 21.05 2.74
C ASN A 231 6.88 21.30 4.24
N GLU A 232 6.11 20.60 5.08
CA GLU A 232 6.09 20.82 6.53
C GLU A 232 6.24 19.53 7.31
N THR A 233 7.15 19.56 8.29
CA THR A 233 7.29 18.51 9.29
C THR A 233 6.36 18.82 10.47
N LYS A 234 5.36 17.97 10.72
CA LYS A 234 4.40 18.10 11.83
C LYS A 234 4.44 16.86 12.71
N GLY A 235 3.89 16.98 13.91
CA GLY A 235 3.67 15.85 14.80
C GLY A 235 4.81 15.58 15.78
N ILE A 236 4.51 14.71 16.75
CA ILE A 236 5.43 14.27 17.80
C ILE A 236 6.45 13.27 17.27
N LEU A 237 7.70 13.30 17.75
CA LEU A 237 8.69 12.29 17.41
C LEU A 237 8.45 10.99 18.17
N PHE A 238 8.83 9.88 17.57
CA PHE A 238 8.77 8.55 18.18
C PHE A 238 9.48 8.49 19.53
N LYS A 239 10.65 9.14 19.66
CA LYS A 239 11.42 9.18 20.91
C LYS A 239 10.75 9.99 22.03
N GLU A 240 9.75 10.81 21.70
CA GLU A 240 8.96 11.61 22.65
C GLU A 240 7.66 10.89 23.07
N LEU A 241 7.38 9.72 22.48
CA LEU A 241 6.34 8.81 22.90
C LEU A 241 6.83 7.92 24.05
N THR A 242 5.91 7.55 24.94
CA THR A 242 6.15 6.51 25.95
C THR A 242 6.30 5.15 25.29
N LYS A 243 6.89 4.17 26.00
CA LYS A 243 7.07 2.81 25.44
C LYS A 243 5.76 2.16 24.95
N PRO A 244 4.62 2.24 25.67
CA PRO A 244 3.34 1.75 25.15
C PRO A 244 2.88 2.48 23.88
N GLN A 245 3.00 3.81 23.81
CA GLN A 245 2.64 4.59 22.62
C GLN A 245 3.54 4.28 21.42
N GLN A 246 4.84 4.06 21.65
CA GLN A 246 5.78 3.58 20.63
C GLN A 246 5.31 2.25 20.04
N GLN A 247 4.85 1.31 20.88
CA GLN A 247 4.31 0.03 20.43
C GLN A 247 3.02 0.21 19.60
N GLN A 248 2.10 1.08 20.03
CA GLN A 248 0.88 1.39 19.28
C GLN A 248 1.20 2.00 17.90
N LEU A 249 2.17 2.92 17.81
CA LEU A 249 2.60 3.49 16.54
C LEU A 249 3.21 2.42 15.63
N MET A 250 4.04 1.52 16.16
CA MET A 250 4.59 0.41 15.37
C MET A 250 3.52 -0.60 14.93
N GLN A 251 2.49 -0.84 15.75
CA GLN A 251 1.33 -1.67 15.36
C GLN A 251 0.56 -1.03 14.20
N LEU A 252 0.32 0.29 14.27
CA LEU A 252 -0.32 1.05 13.19
C LEU A 252 0.49 0.98 11.89
N ILE A 253 1.80 1.25 11.93
CA ILE A 253 2.70 1.07 10.77
C ILE A 253 2.63 -0.38 10.25
N GLY A 254 2.59 -1.35 11.16
CA GLY A 254 2.47 -2.77 10.83
C GLY A 254 1.25 -3.10 9.98
N ILE A 255 0.06 -2.56 10.30
CA ILE A 255 -1.16 -2.74 9.48
C ILE A 255 -0.94 -2.25 8.04
N TYR A 256 -0.21 -1.15 7.88
CA TYR A 256 0.07 -0.60 6.57
C TYR A 256 1.10 -1.40 5.76
N VAL A 257 2.14 -1.94 6.40
CA VAL A 257 3.23 -2.64 5.71
C VAL A 257 2.92 -4.12 5.50
N ARG A 258 2.23 -4.78 6.43
CA ARG A 258 1.96 -6.23 6.37
C ARG A 258 0.84 -6.64 5.39
N LYS A 259 0.32 -5.69 4.61
CA LYS A 259 -0.58 -5.98 3.47
C LYS A 259 0.15 -6.59 2.26
N TYR A 260 1.47 -6.47 2.21
CA TYR A 260 2.32 -7.12 1.21
C TYR A 260 2.74 -8.52 1.66
N HIS A 261 3.18 -9.37 0.74
CA HIS A 261 3.67 -10.71 1.09
C HIS A 261 4.79 -10.64 2.14
N ILE A 262 4.83 -11.63 3.05
CA ILE A 262 5.59 -11.57 4.31
C ILE A 262 7.07 -11.20 4.14
N GLY A 263 7.75 -11.81 3.16
CA GLY A 263 9.17 -11.53 2.90
C GLY A 263 9.45 -10.08 2.49
N PHE A 264 8.56 -9.45 1.72
CA PHE A 264 8.71 -8.05 1.32
C PHE A 264 8.27 -7.09 2.44
N ALA A 265 7.21 -7.43 3.17
CA ALA A 265 6.75 -6.63 4.30
C ALA A 265 7.84 -6.51 5.39
N ASP A 266 8.54 -7.60 5.68
CA ASP A 266 9.63 -7.60 6.67
C ASP A 266 10.83 -6.77 6.19
N GLU A 267 11.18 -6.80 4.90
CA GLU A 267 12.23 -5.94 4.34
C GLU A 267 11.85 -4.44 4.41
N LEU A 268 10.60 -4.10 4.11
CA LEU A 268 10.12 -2.72 4.23
C LEU A 268 10.12 -2.25 5.69
N MET A 269 9.69 -3.09 6.64
CA MET A 269 9.80 -2.79 8.08
C MET A 269 11.25 -2.61 8.52
N GLN A 270 12.15 -3.49 8.10
CA GLN A 270 13.58 -3.40 8.42
C GLN A 270 14.19 -2.10 7.86
N LYS A 271 13.77 -1.67 6.67
CA LYS A 271 14.20 -0.39 6.09
C LYS A 271 13.74 0.80 6.93
N VAL A 272 12.50 0.78 7.44
CA VAL A 272 11.98 1.81 8.35
C VAL A 272 12.78 1.84 9.65
N GLU A 273 13.07 0.68 10.24
CA GLU A 273 13.84 0.56 11.48
C GLU A 273 15.29 1.06 11.31
N THR A 274 15.94 0.66 10.22
CA THR A 274 17.33 1.03 9.89
C THR A 274 17.48 2.52 9.61
N ALA A 275 16.44 3.16 9.06
CA ALA A 275 16.39 4.61 8.87
C ALA A 275 16.26 5.41 10.19
N GLY A 276 16.10 4.72 11.32
CA GLY A 276 16.05 5.30 12.66
C GLY A 276 14.61 5.63 13.08
N LEU A 277 14.02 4.78 13.92
CA LEU A 277 12.66 4.95 14.43
C LEU A 277 12.47 6.28 15.16
N ASP A 278 13.49 6.80 15.83
CA ASP A 278 13.45 8.08 16.54
C ASP A 278 13.11 9.28 15.64
N ASN A 279 13.27 9.13 14.32
CA ASN A 279 12.93 10.13 13.32
C ASN A 279 11.50 10.00 12.78
N LEU A 280 10.76 8.96 13.17
CA LEU A 280 9.35 8.84 12.83
C LEU A 280 8.54 9.89 13.59
N ARG A 281 7.52 10.41 12.92
CA ARG A 281 6.56 11.35 13.49
C ARG A 281 5.14 10.88 13.29
N PHE A 282 4.30 11.15 14.28
CA PHE A 282 2.85 10.99 14.18
C PHE A 282 2.17 12.35 14.31
N ALA A 283 1.35 12.70 13.33
CA ALA A 283 0.63 13.97 13.25
C ALA A 283 -0.86 13.75 13.01
N TRP A 284 -1.69 14.64 13.54
CA TRP A 284 -3.15 14.60 13.45
C TRP A 284 -3.73 15.96 13.07
N ALA A 285 -4.80 15.94 12.29
CA ALA A 285 -5.63 17.11 12.05
C ALA A 285 -7.12 16.72 12.08
N GLY A 286 -7.95 17.62 12.61
CA GLY A 286 -9.39 17.41 12.70
C GLY A 286 -9.85 16.78 14.00
N SER A 287 -11.05 16.20 13.94
CA SER A 287 -11.76 15.73 15.12
C SER A 287 -10.99 14.65 15.87
N GLN A 288 -11.06 14.69 17.20
CA GLN A 288 -10.58 13.62 18.07
C GLN A 288 -11.68 12.59 18.38
N GLN A 289 -12.89 12.80 17.85
CA GLN A 289 -14.04 11.92 18.04
C GLN A 289 -14.17 10.92 16.90
N TRP A 290 -14.50 9.69 17.27
CA TRP A 290 -14.83 8.62 16.36
C TRP A 290 -15.94 8.99 15.37
N GLY A 291 -15.77 8.62 14.11
CA GLY A 291 -16.76 8.84 13.05
C GLY A 291 -16.85 10.29 12.55
N ALA A 292 -16.04 11.21 13.06
CA ALA A 292 -15.95 12.57 12.58
C ALA A 292 -14.74 12.78 11.66
N GLY A 293 -14.77 13.86 10.89
CA GLY A 293 -13.73 14.21 9.92
C GLY A 293 -12.34 14.33 10.54
N HIS A 294 -11.38 13.55 10.06
CA HIS A 294 -10.01 13.56 10.56
C HIS A 294 -8.99 13.17 9.49
N TYR A 295 -7.75 13.56 9.73
CA TYR A 295 -6.57 13.22 8.95
C TYR A 295 -5.45 12.83 9.92
N TYR A 296 -4.65 11.83 9.56
CA TYR A 296 -3.38 11.59 10.24
C TYR A 296 -2.27 11.25 9.26
N ARG A 297 -1.04 11.44 9.73
CA ARG A 297 0.16 11.15 8.97
C ARG A 297 1.22 10.51 9.85
N ILE A 298 1.88 9.48 9.31
CA ILE A 298 3.11 8.92 9.85
C ILE A 298 4.22 9.23 8.85
N GLN A 299 5.28 9.90 9.30
CA GLN A 299 6.35 10.35 8.43
C GLN A 299 7.71 10.06 9.07
N GLY A 300 8.60 9.41 8.32
CA GLY A 300 10.02 9.25 8.66
C GLY A 300 10.91 9.50 7.44
N PRO A 301 12.19 9.15 7.51
CA PRO A 301 13.13 9.37 6.41
C PRO A 301 12.80 8.55 5.15
N THR A 302 12.24 7.34 5.30
CA THR A 302 11.94 6.42 4.20
C THR A 302 10.45 6.17 4.00
N LEU A 303 9.61 6.45 5.01
CA LEU A 303 8.20 6.08 5.01
C LEU A 303 7.32 7.31 5.13
N LEU A 304 6.28 7.35 4.31
CA LEU A 304 5.14 8.23 4.49
C LEU A 304 3.85 7.42 4.39
N ILE A 305 3.02 7.54 5.42
CA ILE A 305 1.65 7.05 5.45
C ILE A 305 0.73 8.25 5.67
N GLU A 306 -0.27 8.39 4.82
CA GLU A 306 -1.32 9.39 4.98
C GLU A 306 -2.68 8.70 5.06
N TYR A 307 -3.56 9.25 5.88
CA TYR A 307 -4.94 8.81 6.01
C TYR A 307 -5.83 10.05 6.08
N ASP A 308 -6.88 10.06 5.27
CA ASP A 308 -7.95 11.05 5.25
C ASP A 308 -9.30 10.35 5.40
N ASN A 309 -10.20 10.96 6.18
CA ASN A 309 -11.60 10.62 6.18
C ASN A 309 -12.43 11.86 6.49
N THR A 310 -12.66 12.71 5.49
CA THR A 310 -13.43 13.95 5.66
C THR A 310 -14.69 14.01 4.82
N GLN A 311 -14.71 13.30 3.71
CA GLN A 311 -15.85 13.27 2.78
C GLN A 311 -17.01 12.43 3.33
N ASN A 312 -18.21 12.66 2.80
CA ASN A 312 -19.44 11.94 3.16
C ASN A 312 -19.69 11.85 4.69
N ASN A 313 -19.47 12.95 5.40
CA ASN A 313 -19.58 13.06 6.86
C ASN A 313 -18.62 12.11 7.61
N GLY A 314 -17.36 12.00 7.19
CA GLY A 314 -16.39 11.10 7.79
C GLY A 314 -16.70 9.63 7.49
N ASN A 315 -17.21 9.35 6.30
CA ASN A 315 -17.55 7.99 5.85
C ASN A 315 -16.98 7.67 4.46
N HIS A 316 -15.85 8.27 4.12
CA HIS A 316 -15.17 8.07 2.85
C HIS A 316 -13.67 8.18 3.12
N ILE A 317 -13.05 7.02 3.21
CA ILE A 317 -11.68 6.86 3.67
C ILE A 317 -10.76 6.84 2.48
N HIS A 318 -9.66 7.59 2.56
CA HIS A 318 -8.51 7.51 1.68
C HIS A 318 -7.25 7.24 2.49
N THR A 319 -6.38 6.35 2.01
CA THR A 319 -5.08 6.17 2.64
C THR A 319 -4.01 5.77 1.63
N SER A 320 -2.81 6.30 1.82
CA SER A 320 -1.66 6.08 0.95
C SER A 320 -0.44 5.65 1.74
N VAL A 321 0.40 4.84 1.09
CA VAL A 321 1.74 4.47 1.58
C VAL A 321 2.75 4.76 0.49
N ARG A 322 3.80 5.48 0.86
CA ARG A 322 4.90 5.92 -0.01
C ARG A 322 6.23 5.48 0.62
N ASP A 323 7.11 4.91 -0.20
CA ASP A 323 8.53 4.82 0.14
C ASP A 323 9.20 6.07 -0.43
N LEU A 324 9.51 7.04 0.44
CA LEU A 324 10.06 8.34 0.05
C LEU A 324 11.42 8.23 -0.66
N THR A 325 12.06 7.08 -0.56
CA THR A 325 13.32 6.80 -1.24
C THR A 325 13.17 5.89 -2.45
N ASN A 326 12.12 5.07 -2.56
CA ASN A 326 12.03 4.01 -3.57
C ASN A 326 10.62 3.78 -4.15
N ASP A 327 9.75 4.80 -4.14
CA ASP A 327 8.52 4.80 -4.93
C ASP A 327 8.84 4.45 -6.40
N PHE A 328 8.01 3.61 -7.02
CA PHE A 328 8.20 3.04 -8.36
C PHE A 328 9.54 2.30 -8.57
N GLY A 329 10.27 2.02 -7.48
CA GLY A 329 11.61 1.45 -7.50
C GLY A 329 12.68 2.37 -8.07
N GLU A 330 12.49 3.70 -8.03
CA GLU A 330 13.40 4.65 -8.68
C GLU A 330 14.84 4.60 -8.15
N ASP A 331 15.04 4.33 -6.86
CA ASP A 331 16.38 4.27 -6.27
C ASP A 331 17.13 3.00 -6.68
N PHE A 332 16.45 1.85 -6.64
CA PHE A 332 17.01 0.62 -7.21
C PHE A 332 17.42 0.81 -8.68
N LEU A 333 16.56 1.45 -9.47
CA LEU A 333 16.85 1.70 -10.88
C LEU A 333 18.05 2.63 -11.05
N LYS A 334 18.13 3.70 -10.26
CA LYS A 334 19.26 4.62 -10.26
C LYS A 334 20.57 3.89 -9.93
N GLU A 335 20.59 3.07 -8.87
CA GLU A 335 21.76 2.27 -8.52
C GLU A 335 22.16 1.30 -9.63
N HIS A 336 21.18 0.63 -10.24
CA HIS A 336 21.41 -0.32 -11.33
C HIS A 336 22.03 0.38 -12.55
N TYR A 337 21.47 1.51 -12.97
CA TYR A 337 22.05 2.33 -14.05
C TYR A 337 23.48 2.78 -13.73
N GLN A 338 23.76 3.20 -12.49
CA GLN A 338 25.10 3.61 -12.08
C GLN A 338 26.08 2.43 -12.14
N LYS A 339 25.69 1.24 -11.67
CA LYS A 339 26.54 0.04 -11.66
C LYS A 339 26.82 -0.52 -13.07
N GLU A 340 25.84 -0.47 -13.98
CA GLU A 340 25.99 -1.03 -15.33
C GLU A 340 26.54 -0.04 -16.37
N HIS A 341 26.42 1.26 -16.14
CA HIS A 341 26.86 2.31 -17.09
C HIS A 341 27.95 3.24 -16.54
N THR A 342 28.66 2.84 -15.48
CA THR A 342 29.95 3.49 -15.18
C THR A 342 30.94 3.10 -16.29
N PRO A 343 31.48 4.05 -17.08
CA PRO A 343 32.54 3.73 -18.04
C PRO A 343 33.71 3.13 -17.27
N LYS A 344 34.19 1.95 -17.68
CA LYS A 344 35.44 1.39 -17.16
C LYS A 344 36.63 2.25 -17.52
#